data_AF-A0A2U9B8M7-F1
#
_entry.id   AF-A0A2U9B8M7-F1
#
_cell.length_a   1.000
_cell.length_b   1.000
_cell.length_c   1.000
_cell.angle_alpha   90.00
_cell.angle_beta   90.00
_cell.angle_gamma   90.00
#
_symmetry.space_group_name_H-M   'P 1'
#
loop_
_entity.id
_entity.type
_entity.pdbx_description
1 polymer ?
#
loop_
_entity_poly.entity_id
_entity_poly.type
_entity_poly.pdbx_seq_one_letter_code
_entity_poly.pdbx_strand_id
1 'polypeptide(L)'
;MDCKYALSGESPEAFCKYTQGERLLDTTDPDEEQHAPFKKRARARIFPGNNCRLLFKNLPNGKSNFTCNIRQTNSGTATKTSVVEKTWSVLLQSCSGLLLTLMTLLLLLEIHWL
;
A
#
# COMPACT_ATOMS: atom_id res chain seq x y z
N MET A 1 -1.04 2.11 1.51
CA MET A 1 -0.99 1.50 2.86
C MET A 1 -2.16 2.05 3.62
N ASP A 2 -3.00 1.18 4.17
CA ASP A 2 -4.34 1.57 4.58
C ASP A 2 -4.50 1.44 6.09
N CYS A 3 -5.01 2.50 6.71
CA CYS A 3 -5.35 2.54 8.12
C CYS A 3 -6.83 2.88 8.26
N LYS A 4 -7.63 1.85 8.53
CA LYS A 4 -9.04 2.00 8.88
C LYS A 4 -9.19 2.52 10.30
N TYR A 5 -10.16 3.41 10.51
CA TYR A 5 -10.52 3.94 11.82
C TYR A 5 -12.04 3.92 11.98
N ALA A 6 -12.49 4.06 13.22
CA ALA A 6 -13.90 4.30 13.54
C ALA A 6 -14.04 5.75 14.01
N LEU A 7 -15.08 6.44 13.57
CA LEU A 7 -15.41 7.77 14.09
C LEU A 7 -16.07 7.59 15.47
N SER A 8 -15.52 8.27 16.46
CA SER A 8 -16.12 8.32 17.80
C SER A 8 -17.13 9.46 17.83
N GLY A 9 -18.35 9.23 17.32
CA GLY A 9 -19.45 10.21 17.36
C GLY A 9 -19.68 10.99 16.06
N GLU A 10 -20.42 12.10 16.18
CA GLU A 10 -20.92 12.95 15.08
C GLU A 10 -19.75 13.59 14.30
N SER A 11 -19.30 12.90 13.26
CA SER A 11 -18.34 13.34 12.22
C SER A 11 -17.25 14.33 12.66
N PRO A 12 -16.39 14.03 13.67
CA PRO A 12 -15.21 14.85 13.89
C PRO A 12 -14.30 14.72 12.67
N GLU A 13 -13.80 15.85 12.18
CA GLU A 13 -12.75 15.87 11.16
C GLU A 13 -11.57 15.04 11.68
N ALA A 14 -11.12 14.10 10.86
CA ALA A 14 -10.02 13.21 11.18
C ALA A 14 -8.78 13.71 10.47
N PHE A 15 -7.63 13.60 11.14
CA PHE A 15 -6.33 13.83 10.54
C PHE A 15 -5.51 12.54 10.57
N CYS A 16 -4.96 12.17 9.42
CA CYS A 16 -4.07 11.02 9.29
C CYS A 16 -2.63 11.51 9.31
N LYS A 17 -1.79 10.90 10.15
CA LYS A 17 -0.34 11.11 10.13
C LYS A 17 0.41 9.81 9.92
N TYR A 18 1.24 9.76 8.88
CA TYR A 18 2.08 8.61 8.58
C TYR A 18 3.55 8.89 8.90
N THR A 19 4.17 8.02 9.68
CA THR A 19 5.59 8.11 10.01
C THR A 19 6.34 6.81 9.73
N GLN A 20 7.66 6.92 9.60
CA GLN A 20 8.59 5.79 9.64
C GLN A 20 9.67 6.13 10.66
N GLY A 21 9.60 5.51 11.84
CA GLY A 21 10.33 5.99 13.02
C GLY A 21 9.93 7.43 13.32
N GLU A 22 10.91 8.33 13.43
CA GLU A 22 10.71 9.77 13.68
C GLU A 22 10.43 10.58 12.41
N ARG A 23 10.52 9.97 11.23
CA ARG A 23 10.36 10.68 9.96
C ARG A 23 8.89 10.80 9.61
N LEU A 24 8.38 12.03 9.53
CA LEU A 24 7.06 12.31 8.98
C LEU A 24 7.07 12.08 7.47
N LEU A 25 6.32 11.08 7.03
CA LEU A 25 6.19 10.74 5.61
C LEU A 25 5.18 11.66 4.96
N ASP A 26 3.97 11.76 5.53
CA ASP A 26 2.97 12.76 5.16
C ASP A 26 1.85 12.83 6.21
N THR A 27 1.08 13.91 6.16
CA THR A 27 -0.07 14.14 7.04
C THR A 27 -1.20 14.85 6.29
N THR A 28 -2.45 14.66 6.73
CA THR A 28 -3.59 15.45 6.24
C THR A 28 -3.91 16.64 7.13
N ASP A 29 -3.18 16.80 8.24
CA ASP A 29 -3.26 17.96 9.12
C ASP A 29 -2.61 19.17 8.40
N PRO A 30 -3.37 20.26 8.13
CA PRO A 30 -2.83 21.42 7.43
C PRO A 30 -1.75 22.18 8.20
N ASP A 31 -1.68 21.99 9.52
CA ASP A 31 -0.75 22.71 10.40
C ASP A 31 0.61 22.00 10.54
N GLU A 32 0.72 20.74 10.10
CA GLU A 32 1.97 19.97 10.16
C GLU A 32 2.68 19.96 8.79
N GLU A 33 3.94 20.41 8.76
CA GLU A 33 4.73 20.40 7.52
C GLU A 33 5.34 19.02 7.23
N GLN A 34 5.06 18.49 6.03
CA GLN A 34 5.70 17.29 5.51
C GLN A 34 7.22 17.47 5.33
N HIS A 35 8.02 16.50 5.81
CA HIS A 35 9.47 16.51 5.62
C HIS A 35 9.85 16.53 4.13
N ALA A 36 10.79 17.41 3.75
CA ALA A 36 11.17 17.69 2.37
C ALA A 36 11.49 16.45 1.49
N PRO A 37 12.21 15.41 1.98
CA PRO A 37 12.52 14.21 1.17
C PRO A 37 11.29 13.43 0.68
N PHE A 38 10.16 13.58 1.36
CA PHE A 38 8.94 12.83 1.08
C PHE A 38 7.90 13.63 0.29
N LYS A 39 8.06 14.96 0.14
CA LYS A 39 7.10 15.84 -0.57
C LYS A 39 6.75 15.42 -1.99
N LYS A 40 7.62 14.67 -2.67
CA LYS A 40 7.38 14.15 -4.04
C LYS A 40 7.05 12.66 -4.09
N ARG A 41 7.12 11.97 -2.96
CA ARG A 41 7.06 10.51 -2.87
C ARG A 41 5.95 9.97 -1.98
N ALA A 42 5.51 10.72 -0.98
CA ALA A 42 4.48 10.30 -0.04
C ALA A 42 3.28 11.23 -0.09
N ARG A 43 2.07 10.66 -0.14
CA ARG A 43 0.79 11.38 -0.05
C ARG A 43 -0.18 10.65 0.86
N ALA A 44 -0.59 11.27 1.96
CA ALA A 44 -1.65 10.82 2.85
C ALA A 44 -2.98 11.41 2.37
N ARG A 45 -4.03 10.60 2.36
CA ARG A 45 -5.40 11.03 2.03
C ARG A 45 -6.41 10.26 2.85
N ILE A 46 -7.53 10.90 3.15
CA ILE A 46 -8.71 10.26 3.71
C ILE A 46 -9.61 9.82 2.56
N PHE A 47 -10.02 8.56 2.58
CA PHE A 47 -10.98 7.99 1.66
C PHE A 47 -12.32 7.70 2.39
N PRO A 48 -13.45 7.70 1.66
CA PRO A 48 -14.74 7.29 2.20
C PRO A 48 -14.67 5.94 2.92
N GLY A 49 -15.49 5.77 3.96
CA GLY A 49 -15.48 4.57 4.79
C GLY A 49 -14.38 4.56 5.85
N ASN A 50 -13.97 5.74 6.33
CA ASN A 50 -13.03 5.93 7.44
C ASN A 50 -11.69 5.20 7.21
N ASN A 51 -11.07 5.47 6.05
CA ASN A 51 -9.81 4.85 5.67
C ASN A 51 -8.77 5.91 5.30
N CYS A 52 -7.73 6.02 6.11
CA CYS A 52 -6.53 6.77 5.76
C CYS A 52 -5.68 5.91 4.84
N ARG A 53 -5.19 6.50 3.74
CA ARG A 53 -4.31 5.81 2.79
C ARG A 53 -3.06 6.63 2.54
N LEU A 54 -1.92 5.99 2.74
CA LEU A 54 -0.61 6.47 2.29
C LEU A 54 -0.29 5.91 0.90
N LEU A 55 -0.10 6.81 -0.05
CA LEU A 55 0.46 6.54 -1.37
C LEU A 55 1.96 6.83 -1.31
N PHE A 56 2.81 5.81 -1.52
CA PHE A 56 4.26 5.94 -1.42
C PHE A 56 4.96 5.48 -2.71
N LYS A 57 5.65 6.38 -3.39
CA LYS A 57 6.41 6.09 -4.62
C LYS A 57 7.78 5.51 -4.30
N ASN A 58 8.16 4.50 -5.07
CA ASN A 58 9.45 3.81 -4.98
C ASN A 58 9.74 3.35 -3.56
N LEU A 59 8.87 2.50 -3.01
CA LEU A 59 9.09 1.92 -1.69
C LEU A 59 10.47 1.24 -1.64
N PRO A 60 11.31 1.52 -0.61
CA PRO A 60 12.59 0.85 -0.44
C PRO A 60 12.43 -0.68 -0.47
N ASN A 61 13.43 -1.38 -0.99
CA ASN A 61 13.44 -2.84 -0.97
C ASN A 61 13.55 -3.34 0.48
N GLY A 62 12.85 -4.42 0.79
CA GLY A 62 12.84 -5.04 2.12
C GLY A 62 11.63 -4.66 2.98
N LYS A 63 11.71 -5.01 4.27
CA LYS A 63 10.68 -4.77 5.26
C LYS A 63 10.75 -3.32 5.75
N SER A 64 9.63 -2.61 5.68
CA SER A 64 9.51 -1.24 6.16
C SER A 64 8.35 -1.14 7.15
N ASN A 65 8.63 -0.59 8.33
CA ASN A 65 7.61 -0.34 9.34
C ASN A 65 7.07 1.07 9.16
N PHE A 66 5.74 1.18 9.00
CA PHE A 66 5.04 2.44 8.88
C PHE A 66 4.05 2.56 10.03
N THR A 67 3.98 3.73 10.63
CA THR A 67 3.00 4.02 11.69
C THR A 67 1.98 4.99 11.15
N CYS A 68 0.70 4.69 11.35
CA CYS A 68 -0.39 5.61 11.08
C CYS A 68 -1.02 6.04 12.40
N ASN A 69 -1.12 7.36 12.61
CA ASN A 69 -1.82 7.94 13.73
C ASN A 69 -3.05 8.67 13.20
N ILE A 70 -4.19 8.43 13.84
CA ILE A 70 -5.46 9.06 13.54
C ILE A 70 -5.79 9.96 14.71
N ARG A 71 -5.92 11.26 14.43
CA ARG A 71 -6.45 12.22 15.39
C ARG A 71 -7.85 12.62 14.95
N GLN A 72 -8.74 12.79 15.91
CA GLN A 72 -10.10 13.29 15.68
C GLN A 72 -10.29 14.46 16.64
N THR A 73 -10.87 15.56 16.17
CA THR A 73 -10.90 16.85 16.89
C THR A 73 -11.54 16.78 18.29
N ASN A 74 -12.35 15.74 18.58
CA ASN A 74 -13.03 15.57 19.87
C ASN A 74 -12.84 14.18 20.51
N SER A 75 -11.93 13.34 20.00
CA SER A 75 -11.67 12.02 20.57
C SER A 75 -10.17 11.73 20.64
N GLY A 76 -9.78 10.83 21.55
CA GLY A 76 -8.37 10.49 21.78
C GLY A 76 -7.64 10.05 20.50
N THR A 77 -6.32 10.17 20.48
CA THR A 77 -5.51 9.73 19.33
C THR A 77 -5.56 8.20 19.21
N ALA A 78 -5.96 7.68 18.05
CA ALA A 78 -5.90 6.26 17.73
C ALA A 78 -4.62 5.97 16.91
N THR A 79 -3.73 5.13 17.44
CA THR A 79 -2.47 4.76 16.78
C THR A 79 -2.55 3.34 16.24
N LYS A 80 -2.16 3.15 14.98
CA LYS A 80 -2.05 1.83 14.34
C LYS A 80 -0.72 1.69 13.60
N THR A 81 0.02 0.65 13.94
CA THR A 81 1.27 0.29 13.25
C THR A 81 0.99 -0.70 12.13
N SER A 82 1.59 -0.50 10.97
CA SER A 82 1.46 -1.37 9.80
C SER A 82 2.83 -1.70 9.22
N VAL A 83 3.10 -2.98 9.06
CA VAL A 83 4.35 -3.49 8.49
C VAL A 83 4.11 -3.76 7.01
N VAL A 84 4.99 -3.25 6.15
CA VAL A 84 4.92 -3.45 4.70
C VAL A 84 6.16 -4.18 4.23
N GLU A 85 5.96 -5.32 3.61
CA GLU A 85 7.00 -6.07 2.92
C GLU A 85 6.81 -5.91 1.42
N LYS A 86 7.89 -5.57 0.71
CA LYS A 86 7.86 -5.51 -0.75
C LYS A 86 7.94 -6.92 -1.31
N THR A 87 6.80 -7.58 -1.49
CA THR A 87 6.74 -8.85 -2.21
C THR A 87 6.95 -8.55 -3.69
N TRP A 88 8.02 -9.07 -4.29
CA TRP A 88 8.17 -9.07 -5.74
C TRP A 88 7.07 -10.00 -6.27
N SER A 89 5.93 -9.44 -6.67
CA SER A 89 4.98 -10.15 -7.51
C SER A 89 5.67 -10.36 -8.87
N VAL A 90 6.36 -11.49 -9.01
CA VAL A 90 6.83 -11.93 -10.32
C VAL A 90 5.53 -12.16 -11.09
N LEU A 91 5.24 -11.30 -12.06
CA LEU A 91 4.19 -11.53 -13.04
C LEU A 91 4.59 -12.75 -13.88
N LEU A 92 4.45 -13.94 -13.29
CA LEU A 92 4.39 -15.22 -13.99
C LEU A 92 2.99 -15.34 -14.62
N GLN A 93 2.62 -14.38 -15.45
CA GLN A 93 1.34 -14.40 -16.18
C GLN A 93 1.53 -14.74 -17.67
N SER A 94 2.76 -15.09 -18.09
CA SER A 94 3.10 -15.28 -19.50
C SER A 94 3.92 -16.55 -19.79
N CYS A 95 3.60 -17.69 -19.16
CA CYS A 95 4.16 -18.99 -19.56
C CYS A 95 3.11 -20.05 -19.94
N SER A 96 1.81 -19.79 -19.73
CA SER A 96 0.77 -20.79 -20.02
C SER A 96 0.56 -21.06 -21.51
N GLY A 97 0.74 -20.04 -22.36
CA GLY A 97 0.58 -20.20 -23.82
C GLY A 97 1.69 -21.03 -24.47
N LEU A 98 2.94 -20.83 -24.06
CA LEU A 98 4.10 -21.55 -24.59
C LEU A 98 4.08 -23.05 -24.24
N LEU A 99 3.63 -23.38 -23.02
CA LEU A 99 3.49 -24.78 -22.59
C LEU A 99 2.41 -25.52 -23.39
N LEU A 100 1.27 -24.87 -23.65
CA LEU A 100 0.20 -25.46 -24.46
C LEU A 100 0.66 -25.73 -25.89
N THR A 101 1.37 -24.79 -26.52
CA THR A 101 1.92 -24.99 -27.87
C THR A 101 2.95 -26.12 -27.95
N LEU A 102 3.76 -26.30 -26.89
CA LEU A 102 4.75 -27.37 -26.84
C LEU A 102 4.07 -28.75 -26.73
N MET A 103 3.06 -28.87 -25.87
CA MET A 103 2.32 -30.13 -25.70
C MET A 103 1.56 -30.53 -26.96
N THR A 104 0.97 -29.57 -27.68
CA THR A 104 0.32 -29.86 -28.97
C THR A 104 1.30 -30.32 -30.04
N LEU A 105 2.51 -29.76 -30.08
CA LEU A 105 3.52 -30.15 -31.07
C LEU A 105 4.04 -31.58 -30.83
N LEU A 106 4.26 -31.95 -29.56
CA LEU A 106 4.68 -33.30 -29.18
C LEU A 106 3.62 -34.35 -29.55
N LEU A 107 2.34 -34.04 -29.32
CA LEU A 107 1.21 -34.91 -29.73
C LEU A 107 1.11 -35.07 -31.25
N LEU A 108 1.31 -34.00 -32.02
CA LEU A 108 1.31 -34.07 -33.49
C LEU A 108 2.48 -34.89 -34.04
N LEU A 109 3.65 -34.83 -33.38
CA LEU A 109 4.81 -35.62 -33.77
C LEU A 109 4.53 -37.12 -33.58
N GLU A 110 3.96 -37.53 -32.45
CA GLU A 110 3.58 -38.92 -32.18
C GLU A 110 2.61 -39.49 -33.22
N ILE A 111 1.65 -38.68 -33.70
CA ILE A 111 0.65 -39.11 -34.70
C ILE A 111 1.28 -39.25 -36.10
N HIS A 112 2.38 -38.55 -36.41
CA HIS A 112 3.06 -38.67 -37.70
C HIS A 112 3.92 -39.93 -37.81
N TRP A 113 4.36 -40.50 -36.69
CA TRP A 113 5.21 -41.69 -36.64
C TRP A 113 4.42 -43.01 -36.41
N LEU A 114 3.09 -42.93 -36.31
CA LEU A 114 2.18 -44.08 -36.15
C LEU A 114 1.50 -44.42 -37.48
#